data_AF-A0A7C4C3R3-F1
#
_entry.id   AF-A0A7C4C3R3-F1
#
_cell.length_a   1.000
_cell.length_b   1.000
_cell.length_c   1.000
_cell.angle_alpha   90.00
_cell.angle_beta   90.00
_cell.angle_gamma   90.00
#
_symmetry.space_group_name_H-M   'P 1'
#
loop_
_entity.id
_entity.type
_entity.pdbx_description
1 polymer ?
#
loop_
_entity_poly.entity_id
_entity_poly.type
_entity_poly.pdbx_seq_one_letter_code
_entity_poly.pdbx_strand_id
1 'polypeptide(L)'
;MRAYRDFYWKLRIDSTEQKPASETLLRKVVSGLNFPLINNIVDVCNLASIESLIPIGFYDYDKIEKNLNLRFARNGEVFRPIGDKSEVLASNQ
;
A
#
# COMPACT_ATOMS: atom_id res chain seq x y z
N MET A 1 2.20 10.44 -10.26
CA MET A 1 3.47 9.72 -9.98
C MET A 1 4.55 10.58 -9.30
N ARG A 2 5.11 11.62 -9.94
CA ARG A 2 6.21 12.42 -9.32
C ARG A 2 5.82 13.03 -7.96
N ALA A 3 4.65 13.65 -7.86
CA ALA A 3 4.17 14.22 -6.59
C ALA A 3 4.10 13.19 -5.44
N TYR A 4 3.71 11.95 -5.73
CA TYR A 4 3.62 10.89 -4.72
C TYR A 4 5.00 10.34 -4.33
N ARG A 5 5.94 10.27 -5.28
CA ARG A 5 7.34 9.96 -4.98
C ARG A 5 8.00 11.07 -4.15
N ASP A 6 7.73 12.34 -4.48
CA ASP A 6 8.22 13.48 -3.70
C ASP A 6 7.65 13.46 -2.27
N PHE A 7 6.40 13.00 -2.09
CA PHE A 7 5.81 12.74 -0.78
C PHE A 7 6.56 11.64 -0.01
N TYR A 8 6.88 10.51 -0.64
CA TYR A 8 7.70 9.45 -0.01
C TYR A 8 9.08 9.95 0.42
N TRP A 9 9.74 10.73 -0.43
CA TRP A 9 11.02 11.36 -0.09
C TRP A 9 10.93 12.29 1.13
N LYS A 10 9.85 13.07 1.25
CA LYS A 10 9.61 13.89 2.44
C LYS A 10 9.42 13.05 3.71
N LEU A 11 8.91 11.83 3.57
CA LEU A 11 8.79 10.86 4.66
C LEU A 11 10.08 10.03 4.89
N ARG A 12 11.16 10.29 4.13
CA ARG A 12 12.41 9.51 4.14
C ARG A 12 12.21 8.04 3.74
N ILE A 13 11.19 7.77 2.92
CA ILE A 13 10.94 6.46 2.33
C ILE A 13 11.54 6.47 0.92
N ASP A 14 12.43 5.52 0.63
CA ASP A 14 12.96 5.37 -0.72
C ASP A 14 11.88 4.83 -1.66
N SER A 15 11.32 5.72 -2.47
CA SER A 15 10.27 5.38 -3.44
C SER A 15 10.73 4.45 -4.57
N THR A 16 12.04 4.21 -4.72
CA THR A 16 12.59 3.25 -5.68
C THR A 16 12.62 1.83 -5.11
N GLU A 17 12.89 1.67 -3.81
CA GLU A 17 12.77 0.39 -3.10
C GLU A 17 11.30 0.07 -2.81
N GLN A 18 10.56 1.01 -2.22
CA GLN A 18 9.15 0.86 -1.87
C GLN A 18 8.27 1.64 -2.84
N LYS A 19 8.05 1.04 -4.02
CA LYS A 19 7.18 1.65 -5.04
C LYS A 19 5.73 1.66 -4.58
N PRO A 20 5.00 2.77 -4.76
CA PRO A 20 3.57 2.82 -4.52
C PRO A 20 2.83 1.77 -5.37
N ALA A 21 1.76 1.16 -4.81
CA ALA A 21 0.99 0.12 -5.50
C ALA A 21 0.47 0.57 -6.87
N SER A 22 -0.03 1.81 -6.97
CA SER A 22 -0.49 2.42 -8.22
C SER A 22 0.62 2.49 -9.28
N GLU A 23 1.88 2.73 -8.88
CA GLU A 23 3.03 2.71 -9.80
C GLU A 23 3.30 1.31 -10.35
N THR A 24 3.35 0.34 -9.44
CA THR A 24 3.69 -1.04 -9.77
C THR A 24 2.63 -1.64 -10.69
N LEU A 25 1.36 -1.40 -10.40
CA LEU A 25 0.23 -1.88 -11.21
C LEU A 25 0.18 -1.20 -12.57
N LEU A 26 0.33 0.13 -12.63
CA LEU A 26 0.37 0.85 -13.91
C LEU A 26 1.51 0.34 -14.80
N ARG A 27 2.71 0.11 -14.24
CA ARG A 27 3.84 -0.44 -15.00
C ARG A 27 3.52 -1.82 -15.57
N LYS A 28 2.87 -2.70 -14.81
CA LYS A 28 2.45 -4.02 -15.32
C LYS A 28 1.53 -3.86 -16.53
N VAL A 29 0.51 -3.01 -16.43
CA VAL A 29 -0.44 -2.75 -17.52
C VAL A 29 0.26 -2.20 -18.76
N VAL A 30 1.11 -1.17 -18.60
CA VAL A 30 1.84 -0.56 -19.73
C VAL A 30 2.84 -1.52 -20.37
N SER A 31 3.47 -2.39 -19.58
CA SER A 31 4.38 -3.42 -20.08
C SER A 31 3.69 -4.64 -20.70
N GLY A 32 2.36 -4.62 -20.83
CA GLY A 32 1.59 -5.76 -21.35
C GLY A 32 1.65 -7.01 -20.45
N LEU A 33 2.04 -6.83 -19.19
CA LEU A 33 2.03 -7.91 -18.20
C LEU A 33 0.62 -8.05 -17.62
N ASN A 34 0.31 -9.26 -17.16
CA ASN A 34 -1.00 -9.56 -16.59
C ASN A 34 -1.33 -8.63 -15.41
N PHE A 35 -2.51 -8.03 -15.48
CA PHE A 35 -3.11 -7.36 -14.34
C PHE A 35 -3.59 -8.42 -13.33
N PRO A 36 -3.24 -8.30 -12.05
CA PRO A 36 -3.66 -9.27 -11.05
C PRO A 36 -5.18 -9.20 -10.85
N LEU A 37 -5.84 -10.36 -10.92
CA LEU A 37 -7.25 -10.53 -10.59
C LEU A 37 -7.32 -11.31 -9.28
N ILE A 38 -7.81 -10.67 -8.22
CA ILE A 38 -7.85 -11.22 -6.86
C ILE A 38 -9.30 -11.43 -6.44
N ASN A 39 -10.08 -10.35 -6.42
CA ASN A 39 -11.53 -10.36 -6.22
C ASN A 39 -12.11 -9.01 -6.64
N ASN A 40 -13.43 -8.95 -6.83
CA ASN A 40 -14.11 -7.76 -7.34
C ASN A 40 -13.77 -6.46 -6.58
N ILE A 41 -13.66 -6.50 -5.25
CA ILE A 41 -13.39 -5.28 -4.44
C ILE A 41 -11.94 -4.85 -4.61
N VAL A 42 -11.00 -5.79 -4.49
CA VAL A 42 -9.56 -5.52 -4.63
C VAL A 42 -9.25 -5.04 -6.05
N ASP A 43 -9.88 -5.64 -7.06
CA ASP A 43 -9.61 -5.34 -8.47
C ASP A 43 -10.15 -3.95 -8.84
N VAL A 44 -11.35 -3.57 -8.37
CA VAL A 44 -11.89 -2.21 -8.54
C VAL A 44 -11.03 -1.18 -7.83
N CYS A 45 -10.58 -1.47 -6.61
CA CYS A 45 -9.66 -0.59 -5.88
C CYS A 45 -8.34 -0.38 -6.64
N ASN A 46 -7.75 -1.48 -7.12
CA ASN A 46 -6.51 -1.42 -7.89
C ASN A 46 -6.70 -0.61 -9.19
N LEU A 47 -7.81 -0.80 -9.89
CA LEU A 47 -8.15 -0.02 -11.09
C LEU A 47 -8.29 1.48 -10.77
N ALA A 48 -9.06 1.83 -9.75
CA ALA A 48 -9.21 3.22 -9.31
C ALA A 48 -7.88 3.85 -8.89
N SER A 49 -6.98 3.07 -8.28
CA SER A 49 -5.63 3.53 -7.91
C SER A 49 -4.73 3.80 -9.12
N ILE A 50 -4.87 3.00 -10.19
CA ILE A 50 -4.17 3.22 -11.45
C ILE A 50 -4.70 4.49 -12.13
N GLU A 51 -6.01 4.65 -12.21
CA GLU A 51 -6.65 5.78 -12.88
C GLU A 51 -6.31 7.11 -12.20
N SER A 52 -6.42 7.14 -10.87
CA SER A 52 -6.10 8.34 -10.07
C SER A 52 -4.59 8.57 -9.87
N LEU A 53 -3.77 7.54 -10.10
CA LEU A 53 -2.34 7.49 -9.76
C LEU A 53 -2.05 7.66 -8.25
N ILE A 54 -3.06 7.45 -7.40
CA ILE A 54 -2.99 7.54 -5.94
C ILE A 54 -3.19 6.12 -5.39
N PRO A 55 -2.31 5.60 -4.52
CA PRO A 55 -2.57 4.34 -3.84
C PRO A 55 -3.81 4.42 -2.96
N ILE A 56 -4.68 3.42 -3.08
CA ILE A 56 -5.92 3.33 -2.31
C ILE A 56 -5.87 2.01 -1.53
N GLY A 57 -6.28 2.07 -0.27
CA GLY A 57 -6.42 0.90 0.60
C GLY A 57 -7.87 0.77 1.04
N PHE A 58 -8.37 -0.47 1.07
CA PHE A 58 -9.69 -0.80 1.60
C PHE A 58 -9.53 -1.59 2.90
N TYR A 59 -10.41 -1.30 3.85
CA TYR A 59 -10.44 -1.94 5.15
C TYR A 59 -11.85 -2.43 5.43
N ASP A 60 -11.95 -3.62 6.03
CA ASP A 60 -13.20 -4.18 6.53
C ASP A 60 -13.62 -3.40 7.77
N TYR A 61 -14.63 -2.53 7.61
CA TYR A 61 -15.07 -1.60 8.65
C TYR A 61 -15.53 -2.33 9.92
N ASP A 62 -16.20 -3.47 9.75
CA ASP A 62 -16.74 -4.25 10.87
C ASP A 62 -15.63 -4.90 11.72
N LYS A 63 -14.39 -4.94 11.21
CA LYS A 63 -13.20 -5.42 11.94
C LYS A 63 -12.42 -4.30 12.65
N ILE A 64 -12.87 -3.05 12.52
CA ILE A 64 -12.21 -1.91 13.18
C ILE A 64 -12.78 -1.76 14.60
N GLU A 65 -12.01 -2.20 15.60
CA GLU A 65 -12.45 -2.19 17.00
C GLU A 65 -12.32 -0.81 17.70
N LYS A 66 -11.50 0.09 17.14
CA LYS A 66 -11.13 1.39 17.75
C LYS A 66 -11.02 2.47 16.68
N ASN A 67 -10.80 3.71 17.11
CA ASN A 67 -10.49 4.80 16.18
C ASN A 67 -9.21 4.50 15.38
N LEU A 68 -9.24 4.83 14.09
CA LEU A 68 -8.06 4.79 13.23
C LEU A 68 -7.04 5.81 13.74
N ASN A 69 -5.80 5.36 13.90
CA ASN A 69 -4.70 6.21 14.34
C ASN A 69 -3.49 5.97 13.43
N LEU A 70 -3.00 7.04 12.81
CA LEU A 70 -1.76 7.02 12.05
C LEU A 70 -0.60 7.40 12.99
N ARG A 71 0.26 6.44 13.27
CA ARG A 71 1.45 6.61 14.11
C ARG A 71 2.55 5.67 13.64
N PHE A 72 3.78 5.95 14.08
CA PHE A 72 4.85 4.97 14.02
C PHE A 72 4.53 3.75 14.90
N ALA A 73 5.06 2.60 14.49
CA ALA A 73 5.05 1.37 15.23
C ALA A 73 5.74 1.52 16.59
N ARG A 74 5.37 0.68 17.54
CA ARG A 74 6.13 0.50 18.78
C ARG A 74 7.21 -0.54 18.54
N ASN A 75 8.35 -0.40 19.22
CA ASN A 75 9.39 -1.41 19.12
C ASN A 75 8.85 -2.76 19.60
N GLY A 76 8.95 -3.80 18.76
CA GLY A 76 8.41 -5.13 19.06
C GLY A 76 6.94 -5.31 18.68
N GLU A 77 6.30 -4.35 18.02
CA GLU A 77 4.91 -4.47 17.57
C GLU A 77 4.79 -5.50 16.44
N VAL A 78 3.85 -6.43 16.56
CA VAL A 78 3.66 -7.51 15.57
C VAL A 78 2.67 -7.05 14.50
N PHE A 79 3.16 -6.93 13.27
CA PHE A 79 2.33 -6.70 12.10
C PHE A 79 2.05 -8.00 11.36
N ARG A 80 0.81 -8.16 10.89
CA ARG A 80 0.32 -9.35 10.20
C ARG A 80 -0.14 -8.95 8.80
N PRO A 81 0.76 -8.90 7.81
CA PRO A 81 0.41 -8.53 6.45
C PRO A 81 -0.56 -9.53 5.83
N ILE A 82 -1.36 -9.06 4.86
CA ILE A 82 -2.25 -9.91 4.07
C ILE A 82 -1.39 -10.81 3.17
N GLY A 83 -1.56 -12.12 3.30
CA GLY A 83 -0.89 -13.10 2.42
C GLY A 83 0.57 -13.39 2.77
N ASP A 84 1.12 -12.78 3.81
CA ASP A 84 2.51 -12.94 4.22
C ASP A 84 2.66 -13.36 5.69
N LYS A 85 3.89 -13.70 6.08
CA LYS A 85 4.21 -14.06 7.47
C LYS A 85 4.18 -12.82 8.37
N SER A 86 3.85 -13.03 9.65
CA SER A 86 3.91 -11.96 10.65
C SER A 86 5.33 -11.44 10.81
N GLU A 87 5.47 -10.12 10.94
CA GLU A 87 6.73 -9.43 11.13
C GLU A 87 6.72 -8.62 12.43
N VAL A 88 7.90 -8.44 13.02
CA VAL A 88 8.10 -7.61 14.21
C VAL A 88 8.66 -6.27 13.76
N LEU A 89 7.93 -5.20 14.03
CA LEU A 89 8.27 -3.85 13.60
C LEU A 89 9.23 -3.15 14.57
N ALA A 90 10.14 -2.36 14.00
CA ALA A 90 10.94 -1.39 14.73
C ALA A 90 10.16 -0.08 14.92
N SER A 91 10.53 0.73 15.92
CA SER A 91 9.77 1.93 16.30
C SER A 91 9.81 3.09 15.28
N ASN A 92 10.50 2.92 14.16
CA ASN A 92 10.65 3.88 13.07
C ASN A 92 9.87 3.48 11.80
N GLN A 93 9.13 2.37 11.85
CA GLN A 93 8.25 1.90 10.79
C GLN A 93 6.82 2.37 11.00
#